data_AF-A0A7C6TCV6-F1
#
_entry.id   AF-A0A7C6TCV6-F1
#
_cell.length_a   1.000
_cell.length_b   1.000
_cell.length_c   1.000
_cell.angle_alpha   90.00
_cell.angle_beta   90.00
_cell.angle_gamma   90.00
#
_symmetry.space_group_name_H-M   'P 1'
#
loop_
_entity.id
_entity.type
_entity.pdbx_description
1 polymer ?
#
loop_
_entity_poly.entity_id
_entity_poly.type
_entity_poly.pdbx_seq_one_letter_code
_entity_poly.pdbx_strand_id
1 'polypeptide(L)'
;FQHGAVGMGFWAFGDTGKALSSWNEYAAAGTPYTPAFIGIDDVTDGVHWQAVREGIEDYEYLSMLRDAAQKTKDAGLKAQAEALLAEAPRAVLGEFKSNYDWKVEADHTGADTYRLRVLALLEKMAQ
;
A
#
# COMPACT_ATOMS: atom_id res chain seq x y z
N PHE A 1 -3.87 7.63 -3.53
CA PHE A 1 -3.35 8.98 -3.82
C PHE A 1 -3.47 9.38 -5.31
N GLN A 2 -2.94 8.59 -6.25
CA GLN A 2 -2.96 8.89 -7.71
C GLN A 2 -4.31 9.33 -8.28
N HIS A 3 -5.41 8.76 -7.79
CA HIS A 3 -6.78 9.06 -8.26
C HIS A 3 -7.58 9.97 -7.31
N GLY A 4 -6.95 10.57 -6.30
CA GLY A 4 -7.65 11.37 -5.29
C GLY A 4 -8.55 10.57 -4.34
N ALA A 5 -8.46 9.23 -4.35
CA ALA A 5 -9.18 8.38 -3.40
C ALA A 5 -8.73 8.63 -1.95
N VAL A 6 -9.68 8.49 -1.02
CA VAL A 6 -9.50 8.72 0.43
C VAL A 6 -9.75 7.48 1.28
N GLY A 7 -9.89 6.32 0.64
CA GLY A 7 -10.12 5.06 1.31
C GLY A 7 -10.06 3.89 0.34
N MET A 8 -10.14 2.68 0.91
CA MET A 8 -10.23 1.42 0.19
C MET A 8 -11.31 0.55 0.82
N GLY A 9 -11.86 -0.40 0.06
CA GLY A 9 -12.86 -1.35 0.53
C GLY A 9 -12.61 -2.74 -0.01
N PHE A 10 -12.91 -3.75 0.80
CA PHE A 10 -12.86 -5.15 0.41
C PHE A 10 -14.29 -5.67 0.28
N TRP A 11 -14.56 -6.40 -0.79
CA TRP A 11 -15.86 -7.06 -0.96
C TRP A 11 -16.00 -8.27 -0.03
N ALA A 12 -14.88 -8.91 0.33
CA ALA A 12 -14.78 -10.01 1.28
C ALA A 12 -13.49 -9.89 2.09
N PHE A 13 -13.60 -10.13 3.40
CA PHE A 13 -12.46 -10.11 4.32
C PHE A 13 -12.13 -11.49 4.91
N GLY A 14 -13.08 -12.42 4.86
CA GLY A 14 -12.94 -13.75 5.44
C GLY A 14 -13.56 -14.87 4.61
N ASP A 15 -13.65 -14.68 3.29
CA ASP A 15 -14.07 -15.76 2.40
C ASP A 15 -12.91 -16.76 2.23
N THR A 16 -13.04 -17.89 2.91
CA THR A 16 -12.09 -19.02 2.88
C THR A 16 -12.38 -19.99 1.73
N GLY A 17 -13.18 -19.61 0.72
CA GLY A 17 -13.48 -20.48 -0.42
C GLY A 17 -14.28 -21.72 -0.02
N LYS A 18 -15.19 -21.57 0.96
CA LYS A 18 -15.97 -22.65 1.59
C LYS A 18 -15.16 -23.66 2.42
N ALA A 19 -13.88 -23.39 2.69
CA ALA A 19 -13.10 -24.19 3.64
C ALA A 19 -13.41 -23.80 5.08
N LEU A 20 -13.18 -24.72 6.03
CA LEU A 20 -13.24 -24.41 7.47
C LEU A 20 -12.12 -23.45 7.92
N SER A 21 -11.04 -23.35 7.15
CA SER A 21 -9.83 -22.60 7.48
C SER A 21 -9.05 -22.29 6.20
N SER A 22 -8.35 -21.17 6.16
CA SER A 22 -7.49 -20.79 5.03
C SER A 22 -6.06 -21.39 5.13
N TRP A 23 -5.77 -22.17 6.17
CA TRP A 23 -4.48 -22.84 6.33
C TRP A 23 -4.29 -24.05 5.40
N ASN A 24 -5.38 -24.55 4.81
CA ASN A 24 -5.34 -25.65 3.86
C ASN A 24 -6.13 -25.31 2.59
N GLU A 25 -5.43 -24.70 1.64
CA GLU A 25 -5.98 -24.33 0.34
C GLU A 25 -6.56 -25.54 -0.43
N TYR A 26 -5.98 -26.73 -0.26
CA TYR A 26 -6.49 -27.96 -0.90
C TYR A 26 -7.87 -28.39 -0.39
N ALA A 27 -8.30 -27.89 0.77
CA ALA A 27 -9.63 -28.15 1.31
C ALA A 27 -10.70 -27.15 0.81
N ALA A 28 -10.30 -26.08 0.12
CA ALA A 28 -11.23 -25.11 -0.43
C ALA A 28 -11.99 -25.68 -1.64
N ALA A 29 -13.31 -25.47 -1.66
CA ALA A 29 -14.18 -25.88 -2.77
C ALA A 29 -14.48 -24.73 -3.75
N GLY A 30 -13.86 -23.57 -3.52
CA GLY A 30 -13.91 -22.37 -4.36
C GLY A 30 -12.68 -21.51 -4.12
N THR A 31 -12.59 -20.38 -4.82
CA THR A 31 -11.48 -19.43 -4.65
C THR A 31 -11.59 -18.73 -3.31
N PRO A 32 -10.54 -18.75 -2.46
CA PRO A 32 -10.47 -17.92 -1.28
C PRO A 32 -10.12 -16.48 -1.64
N TYR A 33 -10.70 -15.54 -0.90
CA TYR A 33 -10.48 -14.10 -1.06
C TYR A 33 -10.09 -13.40 0.25
N THR A 34 -9.72 -14.19 1.26
CA THR A 34 -9.23 -13.69 2.55
C THR A 34 -7.78 -13.17 2.44
N PRO A 35 -7.50 -11.91 2.82
CA PRO A 35 -6.13 -11.37 2.82
C PRO A 35 -5.30 -11.84 4.04
N ALA A 36 -5.96 -12.27 5.11
CA ALA A 36 -5.34 -12.84 6.31
C ALA A 36 -5.52 -14.36 6.34
N PHE A 37 -4.70 -15.06 7.13
CA PHE A 37 -4.91 -16.47 7.43
C PHE A 37 -5.94 -16.63 8.54
N ILE A 38 -7.05 -17.29 8.26
CA ILE A 38 -8.16 -17.51 9.19
C ILE A 38 -8.18 -18.99 9.59
N GLY A 39 -7.96 -19.27 10.87
CA GLY A 39 -8.18 -20.58 11.47
C GLY A 39 -9.58 -20.69 12.09
N ILE A 40 -9.81 -21.78 12.81
CA ILE A 40 -11.11 -22.05 13.43
C ILE A 40 -11.39 -21.07 14.58
N ASP A 41 -10.37 -20.78 15.38
CA ASP A 41 -10.46 -19.98 16.60
C ASP A 41 -9.49 -18.78 16.60
N ASP A 42 -8.76 -18.56 15.50
CA ASP A 42 -7.73 -17.53 15.40
C ASP A 42 -7.68 -16.86 14.02
N VAL A 43 -7.01 -15.71 14.00
CA VAL A 43 -6.67 -14.98 12.78
C VAL A 43 -5.19 -14.61 12.86
N THR A 44 -4.45 -14.95 11.82
CA THR A 44 -3.03 -14.65 11.66
C THR A 44 -2.82 -13.75 10.46
N ASP A 45 -2.01 -12.72 10.62
CA ASP A 45 -1.68 -11.82 9.52
C ASP A 45 -0.96 -12.57 8.38
N GLY A 46 -1.35 -12.27 7.15
CA GLY A 46 -0.67 -12.73 5.94
C GLY A 46 0.19 -11.63 5.32
N VAL A 47 1.10 -12.01 4.41
CA VAL A 47 1.88 -11.03 3.62
C VAL A 47 0.96 -10.07 2.86
N HIS A 48 -0.16 -10.57 2.32
CA HIS A 48 -1.14 -9.73 1.65
C HIS A 48 -1.78 -8.70 2.59
N TRP A 49 -2.15 -9.12 3.81
CA TRP A 49 -2.71 -8.21 4.80
C TRP A 49 -1.69 -7.18 5.30
N GLN A 50 -0.44 -7.57 5.48
CA GLN A 50 0.64 -6.65 5.85
C GLN A 50 0.92 -5.62 4.75
N ALA A 51 0.88 -6.02 3.47
CA ALA A 51 0.99 -5.09 2.35
C ALA A 51 -0.17 -4.08 2.31
N VAL A 52 -1.39 -4.50 2.66
CA VAL A 52 -2.54 -3.58 2.79
C VAL A 52 -2.33 -2.59 3.92
N ARG A 53 -1.90 -3.06 5.10
CA ARG A 53 -1.59 -2.20 6.26
C ARG A 53 -0.51 -1.18 5.92
N GLU A 54 0.61 -1.63 5.33
CA GLU A 54 1.70 -0.76 4.90
C GLU A 54 1.24 0.27 3.86
N GLY A 55 0.40 -0.11 2.90
CA GLY A 55 -0.16 0.83 1.93
C GLY A 55 -1.06 1.91 2.55
N ILE A 56 -1.73 1.62 3.67
CA ILE A 56 -2.47 2.63 4.45
C ILE A 56 -1.47 3.60 5.12
N GLU A 57 -0.40 3.08 5.72
CA GLU A 57 0.64 3.90 6.35
C GLU A 57 1.33 4.81 5.32
N ASP A 58 1.66 4.30 4.13
CA ASP A 58 2.18 5.09 3.02
C ASP A 58 1.22 6.20 2.57
N TYR A 59 -0.09 5.92 2.56
CA TYR A 59 -1.10 6.95 2.27
C TYR A 59 -1.08 8.07 3.31
N GLU A 60 -0.89 7.75 4.59
CA GLU A 60 -0.76 8.74 5.66
C GLU A 60 0.49 9.60 5.48
N TYR A 61 1.65 9.02 5.14
CA TYR A 61 2.85 9.80 4.84
C TYR A 61 2.65 10.80 3.69
N LEU A 62 1.99 10.36 2.61
CA LEU A 62 1.66 11.25 1.49
C LEU A 62 0.67 12.34 1.91
N SER A 63 -0.30 12.02 2.77
CA SER A 63 -1.26 12.99 3.30
C SER A 63 -0.57 14.04 4.19
N MET A 64 0.35 13.62 5.06
CA MET A 64 1.17 14.52 5.86
C MET A 64 1.98 15.48 4.98
N LEU A 65 2.60 14.97 3.90
CA LEU A 65 3.38 15.80 2.98
C LEU A 65 2.51 16.81 2.23
N ARG A 66 1.32 16.40 1.78
CA ARG A 66 0.33 17.32 1.18
C ARG A 66 -0.04 18.43 2.13
N ASP A 67 -0.33 18.09 3.38
CA ASP A 67 -0.77 19.06 4.38
C ASP A 67 0.38 20.02 4.75
N ALA A 68 1.63 19.53 4.80
CA ALA A 68 2.82 20.37 4.98
C ALA A 68 3.03 21.33 3.80
N ALA A 69 2.84 20.85 2.56
CA ALA A 69 2.95 21.66 1.35
C ALA A 69 1.91 22.78 1.27
N GLN A 70 0.72 22.56 1.82
CA GLN A 70 -0.32 23.58 1.90
C GLN A 70 -0.01 24.67 2.93
N LYS A 71 0.76 24.34 3.98
CA LYS A 71 1.08 25.25 5.08
C LYS A 71 2.37 26.04 4.88
N THR A 72 3.33 25.50 4.12
CA THR A 72 4.61 26.17 3.89
C THR A 72 4.45 27.45 3.05
N LYS A 73 5.27 28.46 3.35
CA LYS A 73 5.41 29.68 2.54
C LYS A 73 6.59 29.61 1.57
N ASP A 74 7.45 28.60 1.73
CA ASP A 74 8.59 28.38 0.83
C ASP A 74 8.08 27.76 -0.48
N ALA A 75 8.14 28.55 -1.55
CA ALA A 75 7.69 28.13 -2.88
C ALA A 75 8.52 26.95 -3.44
N GLY A 76 9.80 26.86 -3.09
CA GLY A 76 10.69 25.78 -3.53
C GLY A 76 10.38 24.45 -2.84
N LEU A 77 10.13 24.48 -1.53
CA LEU A 77 9.72 23.29 -0.78
C LEU A 77 8.32 22.83 -1.19
N LYS A 78 7.40 23.78 -1.42
CA LYS A 78 6.06 23.46 -1.93
C LYS A 78 6.13 22.75 -3.29
N ALA A 79 6.90 23.28 -4.23
CA ALA A 79 7.05 22.68 -5.55
C ALA A 79 7.68 21.27 -5.49
N GLN A 80 8.68 21.06 -4.62
CA GLN A 80 9.27 19.74 -4.40
C GLN A 80 8.27 18.74 -3.83
N ALA A 81 7.45 19.16 -2.87
CA ALA A 81 6.42 18.31 -2.28
C ALA A 81 5.35 17.92 -3.29
N GLU A 82 4.83 18.88 -4.06
CA GLU A 82 3.84 18.63 -5.11
C GLU A 82 4.39 17.70 -6.21
N ALA A 83 5.65 17.87 -6.60
CA ALA A 83 6.32 16.98 -7.54
C ALA A 83 6.43 15.55 -6.99
N LEU A 84 6.88 15.39 -5.75
CA LEU A 84 7.04 14.08 -5.12
C LEU A 84 5.69 13.35 -4.93
N LEU A 85 4.64 14.08 -4.54
CA LEU A 85 3.27 13.55 -4.41
C LEU A 85 2.72 13.03 -5.74
N ALA A 86 3.12 13.63 -6.86
CA ALA A 86 2.73 13.19 -8.19
C ALA A 86 3.61 12.05 -8.73
N GLU A 87 4.89 12.01 -8.36
CA GLU A 87 5.87 11.02 -8.80
C GLU A 87 5.70 9.67 -8.08
N ALA A 88 5.63 9.69 -6.75
CA ALA A 88 5.74 8.48 -5.92
C ALA A 88 4.69 7.40 -6.25
N PRO A 89 3.37 7.71 -6.35
CA PRO A 89 2.38 6.69 -6.67
C PRO A 89 2.60 6.07 -8.06
N ARG A 90 3.03 6.86 -9.05
CA ARG A 90 3.27 6.38 -10.42
C ARG A 90 4.48 5.46 -10.48
N ALA A 91 5.54 5.79 -9.74
CA ALA A 91 6.75 5.00 -9.74
C ALA A 91 6.58 3.65 -9.04
N VAL A 92 5.79 3.60 -7.95
CA VAL A 92 5.60 2.37 -7.16
C VAL A 92 4.55 1.43 -7.76
N LEU A 93 3.41 1.95 -8.23
CA LEU A 93 2.28 1.09 -8.61
C LEU A 93 2.48 0.37 -9.96
N GLY A 94 3.35 0.88 -10.83
CA GLY A 94 3.60 0.31 -12.15
C GLY A 94 2.32 0.12 -12.98
N GLU A 95 2.41 -0.74 -14.00
CA GLU A 95 1.25 -1.16 -14.80
C GLU A 95 0.69 -2.48 -14.26
N PHE A 96 -0.64 -2.58 -14.16
CA PHE A 96 -1.28 -3.85 -13.85
C PHE A 96 -1.00 -4.88 -14.96
N LYS A 97 -0.50 -6.05 -14.58
CA LYS A 97 -0.25 -7.17 -15.48
C LYS A 97 -1.17 -8.32 -15.11
N SER A 98 -2.02 -8.75 -16.05
CA SER A 98 -2.96 -9.87 -15.85
C SER A 98 -2.27 -11.23 -15.75
N ASN A 99 -1.04 -11.34 -16.26
CA ASN A 99 -0.20 -12.53 -16.18
C ASN A 99 1.01 -12.27 -15.28
N TYR A 100 0.93 -12.70 -14.03
CA TYR A 100 2.08 -12.64 -13.13
C TYR A 100 3.07 -13.76 -13.49
N ASP A 101 4.31 -13.40 -13.79
CA ASP A 101 5.42 -14.36 -13.97
C ASP A 101 6.32 -14.33 -12.74
N TRP A 102 6.31 -15.43 -11.99
CA TRP A 102 7.10 -15.61 -10.77
C TRP A 102 8.61 -15.67 -11.02
N LYS A 103 9.05 -15.76 -12.28
CA LYS A 103 10.47 -15.73 -12.66
C LYS A 103 11.01 -14.30 -12.82
N VAL A 104 10.13 -13.32 -12.93
CA VAL A 104 10.54 -11.91 -13.02
C VAL A 104 10.92 -11.47 -11.61
N GLU A 105 12.14 -10.93 -11.49
CA GLU A 105 12.61 -10.33 -10.25
C GLU A 105 11.74 -9.11 -9.92
N ALA A 106 11.14 -9.12 -8.74
CA ALA A 106 10.28 -8.04 -8.27
C ALA A 106 11.13 -6.95 -7.60
N ASP A 107 10.76 -5.68 -7.82
CA ASP A 107 11.33 -4.57 -7.05
C ASP A 107 10.73 -4.59 -5.64
N HIS A 108 11.57 -4.88 -4.66
CA HIS A 108 11.21 -4.89 -3.25
C HIS A 108 11.63 -3.61 -2.50
N THR A 109 12.20 -2.63 -3.21
CA THR A 109 12.83 -1.44 -2.62
C THR A 109 12.19 -0.13 -3.04
N GLY A 110 11.40 -0.13 -4.11
CA GLY A 110 10.76 1.06 -4.66
C GLY A 110 9.94 1.82 -3.62
N ALA A 111 9.00 1.13 -2.95
CA ALA A 111 8.14 1.74 -1.93
C ALA A 111 8.96 2.40 -0.80
N ASP A 112 9.93 1.67 -0.24
CA ASP A 112 10.83 2.16 0.81
C ASP A 112 11.63 3.39 0.38
N THR A 113 12.16 3.40 -0.84
CA THR A 113 12.91 4.53 -1.39
C THR A 113 12.06 5.80 -1.42
N TYR A 114 10.80 5.69 -1.86
CA TYR A 114 9.88 6.84 -1.90
C TYR A 114 9.43 7.26 -0.50
N ARG A 115 9.17 6.31 0.41
CA ARG A 115 8.85 6.60 1.81
C ARG A 115 9.95 7.42 2.48
N LEU A 116 11.22 7.05 2.28
CA LEU A 116 12.37 7.81 2.81
C LEU A 116 12.49 9.20 2.18
N ARG A 117 12.22 9.36 0.88
CA ARG A 117 12.19 10.67 0.22
C ARG A 117 11.09 11.57 0.80
N VAL A 118 9.90 11.00 1.06
CA VAL A 118 8.78 11.73 1.67
C VAL A 118 9.15 12.17 3.09
N LEU A 119 9.70 11.26 3.90
CA LEU A 119 10.14 11.57 5.27
C LEU A 119 11.20 12.68 5.29
N ALA A 120 12.24 12.56 4.47
CA ALA A 120 13.31 13.57 4.42
C ALA A 120 12.80 14.96 4.00
N LEU A 121 11.77 15.03 3.15
CA LEU A 121 11.17 16.30 2.77
C LEU A 121 10.25 16.86 3.87
N LEU A 122 9.48 16.00 4.53
CA LEU A 122 8.69 16.37 5.71
C LEU A 122 9.57 16.97 6.81
N GLU A 123 10.73 16.37 7.09
CA GLU A 123 11.69 16.88 8.07
C GLU A 123 12.21 18.28 7.70
N LYS A 124 12.52 18.52 6.43
CA LYS A 124 12.95 19.85 5.96
C LYS A 124 11.86 20.90 6.10
N MET A 125 10.60 20.51 5.92
CA MET A 125 9.45 21.42 6.01
C MET A 125 9.01 21.71 7.45
N ALA A 126 9.52 20.94 8.41
CA ALA A 126 9.26 21.12 9.84
C ALA A 126 10.27 22.05 10.53
N GLN A 127 11.36 22.43 9.85
CA GLN A 127 12.38 23.38 10.32
C GLN A 127 11.98 24.82 9.99
#